data_AF-A0A5C9AA31-F1
#
_entry.id   AF-A0A5C9AA31-F1
#
_cell.length_a   1.000
_cell.length_b   1.000
_cell.length_c   1.000
_cell.angle_alpha   90.00
_cell.angle_beta   90.00
_cell.angle_gamma   90.00
#
_symmetry.space_group_name_H-M   'P 1'
#
loop_
_entity.id
_entity.type
_entity.pdbx_description
1 polymer ?
#
loop_
_entity_poly.entity_id
_entity_poly.type
_entity_poly.pdbx_seq_one_letter_code
_entity_poly.pdbx_strand_id
1 'polypeptide(L)'
;NLAKSLEMIAENGPDEFYKGTIAEQIAQEMQKNGGLITKEDLAAYKAVERTPISGDYRGYQVYSMPPPSSGGIHIVQILNILENFDMKKYGFGSADAMQIMAEAEKYAYADRSEYLGDPDFVKVPWQALTNKAYAKSIADQIDINKAKPSSEIRPGKLAPYESNQTTHYSVVDKDGNAVAVTYTLNTTFGTGIVAGESGILLNNQMDDFSAKPGVPNVYGLVGGDANAVGPNKRPLSSMSPTIVVKDGKTWLVTGSPGGSRIITTVLQMVVNSIDYGMNVAEATNAPRFHHQWLPDELRVEKGF
;
A
#
# COMPACT_ATOMS: atom_id res chain seq x y z
N ASN A 1 24.11 -6.08 20.88
CA ASN A 1 23.11 -4.99 20.87
C ASN A 1 21.72 -5.53 20.55
N LEU A 2 21.35 -5.79 19.28
CA LEU A 2 19.98 -6.24 18.97
C LEU A 2 19.53 -7.53 19.69
N ALA A 3 20.41 -8.53 19.82
CA ALA A 3 20.09 -9.74 20.57
C ALA A 3 19.70 -9.45 22.03
N LYS A 4 20.32 -8.45 22.66
CA LYS A 4 19.99 -8.04 24.03
C LYS A 4 18.61 -7.37 24.09
N SER A 5 18.30 -6.50 23.13
CA SER A 5 16.97 -5.88 23.02
C SER A 5 15.87 -6.93 22.83
N LEU A 6 16.10 -7.95 22.01
CA LEU A 6 15.14 -9.04 21.82
C LEU A 6 14.98 -9.90 23.08
N GLU A 7 16.05 -10.18 23.82
CA GLU A 7 16.00 -10.87 25.11
C GLU A 7 15.16 -10.08 26.12
N MET A 8 15.38 -8.76 26.26
CA MET A 8 14.61 -7.92 27.18
C MET A 8 13.11 -7.87 26.79
N ILE A 9 12.77 -7.82 25.50
CA ILE A 9 11.38 -7.89 25.04
C ILE A 9 10.77 -9.27 25.34
N ALA A 10 11.53 -10.35 25.23
CA ALA A 10 11.06 -11.70 25.57
C ALA A 10 10.77 -11.85 27.07
N GLU A 11 11.59 -11.23 27.93
CA GLU A 11 11.44 -11.29 29.40
C GLU A 11 10.35 -10.34 29.92
N ASN A 12 10.32 -9.10 29.44
CA ASN A 12 9.47 -8.03 29.97
C ASN A 12 8.24 -7.74 29.11
N GLY A 13 8.10 -8.39 27.96
CA GLY A 13 7.03 -8.17 27.00
C GLY A 13 7.18 -6.85 26.23
N PRO A 14 6.10 -6.40 25.55
CA PRO A 14 6.14 -5.20 24.70
C PRO A 14 6.44 -3.91 25.48
N ASP A 15 6.13 -3.87 26.78
CA ASP A 15 6.39 -2.70 27.63
C ASP A 15 7.88 -2.35 27.73
N GLU A 16 8.81 -3.30 27.48
CA GLU A 16 10.23 -2.97 27.35
C GLU A 16 10.50 -1.98 26.21
N PHE A 17 9.86 -2.20 25.06
CA PHE A 17 10.02 -1.36 23.88
C PHE A 17 9.35 0.01 24.06
N TYR A 18 8.16 0.03 24.68
CA TYR A 18 7.32 1.24 24.75
C TYR A 18 7.50 2.07 26.02
N LYS A 19 7.98 1.48 27.12
CA LYS A 19 8.08 2.12 28.44
C LYS A 19 9.37 1.79 29.20
N GLY A 20 10.18 0.85 28.70
CA GLY A 20 11.37 0.33 29.35
C GLY A 20 12.68 0.97 28.89
N THR A 21 13.77 0.19 28.97
CA THR A 21 15.13 0.64 28.66
C THR A 21 15.30 0.93 27.17
N ILE A 22 14.63 0.17 26.30
CA ILE A 22 14.62 0.45 24.86
C ILE A 22 13.92 1.79 24.57
N ALA A 23 12.81 2.08 25.24
CA ALA A 23 12.08 3.34 25.07
C ALA A 23 12.95 4.56 25.43
N GLU A 24 13.69 4.46 26.54
CA GLU A 24 14.66 5.49 26.96
C GLU A 24 15.75 5.70 25.91
N GLN A 25 16.33 4.62 25.37
CA GLN A 25 17.37 4.72 24.33
C GLN A 25 16.87 5.40 23.06
N ILE A 26 15.64 5.11 22.63
CA ILE A 26 15.02 5.77 21.48
C ILE A 26 14.84 7.27 21.75
N ALA A 27 14.27 7.63 22.90
CA ALA A 27 14.01 9.03 23.26
C ALA A 27 15.31 9.84 23.41
N GLN A 28 16.35 9.26 24.00
CA GLN A 28 17.66 9.89 24.12
C GLN A 28 18.33 10.09 22.74
N GLU A 29 18.27 9.09 21.86
CA GLU A 29 18.81 9.23 20.50
C GLU A 29 18.06 10.31 19.71
N MET A 30 16.73 10.38 19.86
CA MET A 30 15.91 11.44 19.28
C MET A 30 16.33 12.81 19.81
N GLN A 31 16.36 13.01 21.13
CA GLN A 31 16.72 14.29 21.75
C GLN A 31 18.12 14.76 21.31
N LYS A 32 19.09 13.85 21.26
CA LYS A 32 20.47 14.15 20.88
C LYS A 32 20.61 14.64 19.43
N ASN A 33 19.75 14.16 18.53
CA ASN A 33 19.85 14.44 17.09
C ASN A 33 18.72 15.35 16.58
N GLY A 34 17.96 16.00 17.47
CA GLY A 34 16.87 16.91 17.09
C GLY A 34 15.60 16.22 16.58
N GLY A 35 15.43 14.93 16.89
CA GLY A 35 14.21 14.16 16.64
C GLY A 35 13.05 14.55 17.56
N LEU A 36 11.85 14.14 17.18
CA LEU A 36 10.60 14.58 17.83
C LEU A 36 9.96 13.54 18.76
N ILE A 37 10.36 12.26 18.66
CA ILE A 37 9.73 11.18 19.42
C ILE A 37 10.23 11.20 20.86
N THR A 38 9.28 11.30 21.79
CA THR A 38 9.51 11.30 23.25
C THR A 38 9.15 9.95 23.88
N LYS A 39 9.43 9.77 25.17
CA LYS A 39 8.97 8.58 25.91
C LYS A 39 7.46 8.55 26.05
N GLU A 40 6.85 9.72 26.18
CA GLU A 40 5.40 9.90 26.28
C GLU A 40 4.73 9.45 24.98
N ASP A 41 5.33 9.75 23.81
CA ASP A 41 4.85 9.27 22.52
C ASP A 41 4.90 7.74 22.42
N LEU A 42 6.02 7.13 22.85
CA LEU A 42 6.18 5.66 22.86
C LEU A 42 5.18 5.00 23.82
N ALA A 43 5.02 5.54 25.02
CA ALA A 43 4.12 4.99 26.03
C ALA A 43 2.63 5.13 25.65
N ALA A 44 2.28 6.18 24.89
CA ALA A 44 0.92 6.40 24.40
C ALA A 44 0.56 5.54 23.18
N TYR A 45 1.55 5.02 22.46
CA TYR A 45 1.32 4.26 21.24
C TYR A 45 0.62 2.92 21.51
N LYS A 46 -0.34 2.59 20.63
CA LYS A 46 -0.91 1.25 20.51
C LYS A 46 -1.29 0.95 19.06
N ALA A 47 -1.18 -0.32 18.68
CA ALA A 47 -1.76 -0.78 17.42
C ALA A 47 -3.29 -0.68 17.48
N VAL A 48 -3.91 -0.33 16.36
CA VAL A 48 -5.38 -0.19 16.24
C VAL A 48 -5.90 -1.25 15.29
N GLU A 49 -6.72 -2.15 15.81
CA GLU A 49 -7.46 -3.12 15.00
C GLU A 49 -8.58 -2.42 14.23
N ARG A 50 -8.71 -2.74 12.95
CA ARG A 50 -9.68 -2.10 12.04
C ARG A 50 -10.31 -3.15 11.13
N THR A 51 -11.58 -2.93 10.78
CA THR A 51 -12.28 -3.76 9.79
C THR A 51 -11.57 -3.66 8.44
N PRO A 52 -11.23 -4.80 7.79
CA PRO A 52 -10.64 -4.80 6.46
C PRO A 52 -11.53 -4.11 5.42
N ILE A 53 -10.92 -3.55 4.38
CA ILE A 53 -11.65 -3.19 3.17
C ILE A 53 -11.95 -4.49 2.42
N SER A 54 -13.19 -4.64 1.97
CA SER A 54 -13.64 -5.81 1.22
C SER A 54 -14.29 -5.41 -0.09
N GLY A 55 -14.01 -6.16 -1.15
CA GLY A 55 -14.69 -6.08 -2.44
C GLY A 55 -15.06 -7.46 -2.96
N ASP A 56 -16.05 -7.51 -3.86
CA ASP A 56 -16.37 -8.72 -4.62
C ASP A 56 -15.84 -8.58 -6.05
N TYR A 57 -15.09 -9.57 -6.51
CA TYR A 57 -14.55 -9.64 -7.85
C TYR A 57 -14.84 -11.01 -8.46
N ARG A 58 -15.83 -11.06 -9.36
CA ARG A 58 -16.20 -12.29 -10.11
C ARG A 58 -16.47 -13.52 -9.21
N GLY A 59 -17.14 -13.30 -8.07
CA GLY A 59 -17.47 -14.36 -7.09
C GLY A 59 -16.38 -14.64 -6.05
N TYR A 60 -15.27 -13.92 -6.08
CA TYR A 60 -14.24 -13.94 -5.05
C TYR A 60 -14.38 -12.73 -4.12
N GLN A 61 -14.18 -12.92 -2.82
CA GLN A 61 -14.15 -11.82 -1.85
C GLN A 61 -12.69 -11.43 -1.60
N VAL A 62 -12.34 -10.18 -1.87
CA VAL A 62 -10.99 -9.64 -1.73
C VAL A 62 -10.94 -8.75 -0.50
N TYR A 63 -10.16 -9.13 0.50
CA TYR A 63 -9.94 -8.38 1.73
C TYR A 63 -8.55 -7.76 1.73
N SER A 64 -8.46 -6.47 2.07
CA SER A 64 -7.19 -5.76 2.12
C SER A 64 -7.19 -4.64 3.18
N MET A 65 -6.04 -4.00 3.35
CA MET A 65 -5.81 -3.07 4.46
C MET A 65 -6.62 -1.76 4.31
N PRO A 66 -7.35 -1.31 5.35
CA PRO A 66 -8.03 -0.02 5.37
C PRO A 66 -7.07 1.16 5.57
N PRO A 67 -7.55 2.41 5.43
CA PRO A 67 -6.82 3.60 5.88
C PRO A 67 -6.27 3.42 7.31
N PRO A 68 -5.01 3.82 7.57
CA PRO A 68 -4.16 4.72 6.77
C PRO A 68 -3.36 4.04 5.64
N SER A 69 -3.66 2.78 5.28
CA SER A 69 -3.22 2.28 3.96
C SER A 69 -4.12 2.82 2.85
N SER A 70 -3.51 3.17 1.74
CA SER A 70 -4.20 3.52 0.50
C SER A 70 -4.48 2.34 -0.39
N GLY A 71 -3.74 1.25 -0.25
CA GLY A 71 -3.76 0.23 -1.29
C GLY A 71 -4.99 -0.66 -1.26
N GLY A 72 -5.56 -0.98 -0.10
CA GLY A 72 -6.74 -1.84 -0.04
C GLY A 72 -7.98 -1.25 -0.71
N ILE A 73 -8.23 0.05 -0.52
CA ILE A 73 -9.31 0.77 -1.21
C ILE A 73 -9.09 0.73 -2.73
N HIS A 74 -7.89 1.09 -3.19
CA HIS A 74 -7.64 1.21 -4.62
C HIS A 74 -7.47 -0.13 -5.34
N ILE A 75 -7.02 -1.19 -4.67
CA ILE A 75 -7.09 -2.56 -5.22
C ILE A 75 -8.55 -2.92 -5.51
N VAL A 76 -9.45 -2.73 -4.54
CA VAL A 76 -10.88 -3.01 -4.74
C VAL A 76 -11.50 -2.09 -5.80
N GLN A 77 -11.14 -0.79 -5.82
CA GLN A 77 -11.60 0.14 -6.84
C GLN A 77 -11.20 -0.32 -8.24
N ILE A 78 -9.92 -0.65 -8.45
CA ILE A 78 -9.42 -1.07 -9.76
C ILE A 78 -10.07 -2.40 -10.17
N LEU A 79 -10.19 -3.37 -9.25
CA LEU A 79 -10.92 -4.61 -9.52
C LEU A 79 -12.38 -4.37 -9.92
N ASN A 80 -13.09 -3.45 -9.26
CA ASN A 80 -14.45 -3.08 -9.63
C ASN A 80 -14.52 -2.42 -11.02
N ILE A 81 -13.49 -1.68 -11.45
CA ILE A 81 -13.42 -1.11 -12.81
C ILE A 81 -13.19 -2.24 -13.81
N LEU A 82 -12.22 -3.13 -13.55
CA LEU A 82 -11.86 -4.27 -14.39
C LEU A 82 -12.99 -5.29 -14.54
N GLU A 83 -13.88 -5.40 -13.55
CA GLU A 83 -15.02 -6.34 -13.60
C GLU A 83 -15.94 -6.09 -14.81
N ASN A 84 -15.98 -4.85 -15.32
CA ASN A 84 -16.77 -4.45 -16.48
C ASN A 84 -16.18 -4.90 -17.83
N PHE A 85 -14.97 -5.48 -17.81
CA PHE A 85 -14.24 -5.93 -19.00
C PHE A 85 -14.02 -7.44 -18.92
N ASP A 86 -14.03 -8.13 -20.07
CA ASP A 86 -13.71 -9.55 -20.15
C ASP A 86 -12.20 -9.76 -20.23
N MET A 87 -11.52 -9.55 -19.09
CA MET A 87 -10.06 -9.66 -18.99
C MET A 87 -9.55 -11.01 -19.52
N LYS A 88 -10.25 -12.10 -19.18
CA LYS A 88 -9.93 -13.45 -19.64
C LYS A 88 -9.89 -13.55 -21.17
N LYS A 89 -10.85 -12.93 -21.86
CA LYS A 89 -10.91 -12.93 -23.33
C LYS A 89 -9.73 -12.18 -23.97
N TYR A 90 -9.30 -11.07 -23.38
CA TYR A 90 -8.15 -10.31 -23.88
C TYR A 90 -6.83 -11.09 -23.69
N GLY A 91 -6.69 -11.76 -22.54
CA GLY A 91 -5.53 -12.57 -22.22
C GLY A 91 -4.34 -11.75 -21.72
N PHE A 92 -3.49 -12.41 -20.92
CA PHE A 92 -2.31 -11.82 -20.31
C PHE A 92 -1.36 -11.22 -21.35
N GLY A 93 -0.86 -10.00 -21.08
CA GLY A 93 0.14 -9.32 -21.90
C GLY A 93 -0.37 -8.81 -23.25
N SER A 94 -1.67 -8.92 -23.54
CA SER A 94 -2.25 -8.27 -24.72
C SER A 94 -2.33 -6.75 -24.54
N ALA A 95 -2.23 -6.01 -25.65
CA ALA A 95 -2.35 -4.56 -25.66
C ALA A 95 -3.68 -4.11 -25.03
N ASP A 96 -4.78 -4.78 -25.37
CA ASP A 96 -6.12 -4.53 -24.82
C ASP A 96 -6.15 -4.67 -23.28
N ALA A 97 -5.64 -5.78 -22.74
CA ALA A 97 -5.63 -6.01 -21.30
C ALA A 97 -4.74 -5.00 -20.56
N MET A 98 -3.56 -4.71 -21.11
CA MET A 98 -2.63 -3.75 -20.53
C MET A 98 -3.18 -2.32 -20.56
N GLN A 99 -3.80 -1.91 -21.67
CA GLN A 99 -4.40 -0.59 -21.83
C GLN A 99 -5.55 -0.37 -20.85
N ILE A 100 -6.48 -1.32 -20.75
CA ILE A 100 -7.62 -1.21 -19.82
C ILE A 100 -7.12 -1.09 -18.38
N MET A 101 -6.16 -1.94 -17.99
CA MET A 101 -5.64 -1.96 -16.62
C MET A 101 -4.83 -0.70 -16.31
N ALA A 102 -4.00 -0.21 -17.24
CA ALA A 102 -3.26 1.03 -17.07
C ALA A 102 -4.18 2.25 -16.91
N GLU A 103 -5.27 2.35 -17.70
CA GLU A 103 -6.25 3.41 -17.53
C GLU A 103 -7.01 3.29 -16.21
N ALA A 104 -7.44 2.08 -15.82
CA ALA A 104 -8.09 1.85 -14.53
C ALA A 104 -7.19 2.24 -13.34
N GLU A 105 -5.91 1.86 -13.40
CA GLU A 105 -4.90 2.27 -12.43
C GLU A 105 -4.76 3.79 -12.40
N LYS A 106 -4.63 4.44 -13.56
CA LYS A 106 -4.51 5.90 -13.68
C LYS A 106 -5.64 6.64 -12.94
N TYR A 107 -6.89 6.25 -13.17
CA TYR A 107 -8.04 6.84 -12.46
C TYR A 107 -8.00 6.57 -10.94
N ALA A 108 -7.62 5.37 -10.51
CA ALA A 108 -7.54 5.07 -9.08
C ALA A 108 -6.40 5.83 -8.36
N TYR A 109 -5.24 5.99 -8.99
CA TYR A 109 -4.14 6.79 -8.43
C TYR A 109 -4.45 8.29 -8.42
N ALA A 110 -5.26 8.77 -9.36
CA ALA A 110 -5.82 10.12 -9.31
C ALA A 110 -6.67 10.34 -8.05
N ASP A 111 -7.64 9.45 -7.81
CA ASP A 111 -8.47 9.49 -6.59
C ASP A 111 -7.64 9.35 -5.31
N ARG A 112 -6.60 8.52 -5.35
CA ARG A 112 -5.66 8.33 -4.23
C ARG A 112 -5.03 9.64 -3.77
N SER A 113 -4.69 10.51 -4.70
CA SER A 113 -4.00 11.77 -4.41
C SER A 113 -4.89 12.78 -3.67
N GLU A 114 -6.21 12.73 -3.90
CA GLU A 114 -7.16 13.71 -3.38
C GLU A 114 -7.79 13.27 -2.05
N TYR A 115 -8.17 12.00 -1.93
CA TYR A 115 -9.16 11.58 -0.92
C TYR A 115 -8.59 10.83 0.29
N LEU A 116 -7.34 10.39 0.24
CA LEU A 116 -6.79 9.49 1.25
C LEU A 116 -5.85 10.18 2.25
N GLY A 117 -5.98 9.77 3.51
CA GLY A 117 -5.18 10.21 4.65
C GLY A 117 -5.53 9.40 5.90
N ASP A 118 -5.06 9.83 7.06
CA ASP A 118 -5.39 9.18 8.34
C ASP A 118 -6.89 9.32 8.66
N PRO A 119 -7.66 8.23 8.75
CA PRO A 119 -9.10 8.28 8.98
C PRO A 119 -9.47 8.87 10.36
N ASP A 120 -8.53 8.97 11.29
CA ASP A 120 -8.77 9.58 12.59
C ASP A 120 -8.71 11.13 12.52
N PHE A 121 -8.28 11.69 11.37
CA PHE A 121 -8.14 13.13 11.13
C PHE A 121 -8.91 13.63 9.91
N VAL A 122 -9.13 12.78 8.90
CA VAL A 122 -9.80 13.16 7.65
C VAL A 122 -10.87 12.15 7.26
N LYS A 123 -11.92 12.63 6.60
CA LYS A 123 -13.00 11.77 6.12
C LYS A 123 -12.61 11.14 4.78
N VAL A 124 -12.25 9.86 4.80
CA VAL A 124 -12.00 9.07 3.59
C VAL A 124 -13.33 8.52 3.04
N PRO A 125 -13.75 8.87 1.82
CA PRO A 125 -15.00 8.41 1.22
C PRO A 125 -14.87 6.97 0.67
N TRP A 126 -14.35 6.04 1.47
CA TRP A 126 -13.96 4.70 1.02
C TRP A 126 -15.13 3.92 0.40
N GLN A 127 -16.34 4.03 0.96
CA GLN A 127 -17.55 3.37 0.41
C GLN A 127 -17.91 3.86 -0.99
N ALA A 128 -17.62 5.14 -1.31
CA ALA A 128 -17.85 5.69 -2.63
C ALA A 128 -16.78 5.21 -3.61
N LEU A 129 -15.51 5.21 -3.18
CA LEU A 129 -14.39 4.74 -3.99
C LEU A 129 -14.47 3.24 -4.32
N THR A 130 -15.01 2.41 -3.42
CA THR A 130 -15.25 0.98 -3.65
C THR A 130 -16.65 0.67 -4.18
N ASN A 131 -17.42 1.66 -4.63
CA ASN A 131 -18.75 1.46 -5.15
C ASN A 131 -18.71 0.95 -6.61
N LYS A 132 -19.43 -0.14 -6.93
CA LYS A 132 -19.46 -0.71 -8.29
C LYS A 132 -20.06 0.23 -9.34
N ALA A 133 -21.04 1.09 -8.98
CA ALA A 133 -21.60 2.06 -9.92
C ALA A 133 -20.62 3.20 -10.22
N TYR A 134 -19.85 3.65 -9.22
CA TYR A 134 -18.76 4.60 -9.44
C TYR A 134 -17.69 3.99 -10.35
N ALA A 135 -17.26 2.76 -10.08
CA ALA A 135 -16.32 2.04 -10.92
C ALA A 135 -16.82 1.86 -12.37
N LYS A 136 -18.11 1.56 -12.55
CA LYS A 136 -18.76 1.51 -13.87
C LYS A 136 -18.67 2.85 -14.60
N SER A 137 -18.88 3.98 -13.90
CA SER A 137 -18.78 5.31 -14.49
C SER A 137 -17.36 5.66 -14.97
N ILE A 138 -16.33 5.09 -14.34
CA ILE A 138 -14.94 5.20 -14.80
C ILE A 138 -14.71 4.24 -15.98
N ALA A 139 -15.16 3.00 -15.89
CA ALA A 139 -15.05 2.01 -16.97
C ALA A 139 -15.64 2.52 -18.29
N ASP A 140 -16.76 3.24 -18.24
CA ASP A 140 -17.42 3.84 -19.41
C ASP A 140 -16.61 4.99 -20.04
N GLN A 141 -15.61 5.53 -19.35
CA GLN A 141 -14.70 6.55 -19.86
C GLN A 141 -13.41 5.97 -20.46
N ILE A 142 -13.13 4.67 -20.26
CA ILE A 142 -11.89 4.03 -20.75
C ILE A 142 -12.05 3.74 -22.25
N ASP A 143 -11.20 4.37 -23.06
CA ASP A 143 -11.05 4.05 -24.48
C ASP A 143 -9.90 3.06 -24.66
N ILE A 144 -10.23 1.85 -25.08
CA ILE A 144 -9.27 0.76 -25.33
C ILE A 144 -8.29 1.08 -26.47
N ASN A 145 -8.61 2.05 -27.34
CA ASN A 145 -7.75 2.44 -28.46
C ASN A 145 -6.98 3.73 -28.20
N LYS A 146 -7.21 4.40 -27.06
CA LYS A 146 -6.60 5.70 -26.76
C LYS A 146 -6.43 5.93 -25.27
N ALA A 147 -5.18 5.96 -24.81
CA ALA A 147 -4.84 6.38 -23.44
C ALA A 147 -5.25 7.83 -23.20
N LYS A 148 -5.95 8.09 -22.09
CA LYS A 148 -6.31 9.44 -21.69
C LYS A 148 -5.10 10.13 -21.05
N PRO A 149 -4.65 11.29 -21.54
CA PRO A 149 -3.53 11.99 -20.91
C PRO A 149 -3.83 12.25 -19.44
N SER A 150 -2.87 11.96 -18.57
CA SER A 150 -3.02 12.12 -17.12
C SER A 150 -3.29 13.57 -16.72
N SER A 151 -2.89 14.56 -17.54
CA SER A 151 -3.25 15.97 -17.34
C SER A 151 -4.75 16.28 -17.49
N GLU A 152 -5.50 15.42 -18.17
CA GLU A 152 -6.95 15.54 -18.35
C GLU A 152 -7.74 14.80 -17.25
N ILE A 153 -7.02 14.13 -16.34
CA ILE A 153 -7.54 13.54 -15.11
C ILE A 153 -7.00 14.41 -13.98
N ARG A 154 -7.88 14.99 -13.16
CA ARG A 154 -7.45 15.82 -12.00
C ARG A 154 -6.71 14.94 -10.98
N PRO A 155 -5.82 15.45 -10.08
CA PRO A 155 -4.91 16.63 -10.06
C PRO A 155 -3.33 16.49 -10.26
N GLY A 156 -2.66 17.44 -10.94
CA GLY A 156 -1.16 17.54 -11.18
C GLY A 156 -0.23 17.69 -9.94
N LYS A 157 1.11 17.96 -9.97
CA LYS A 157 2.22 17.99 -10.96
C LYS A 157 3.55 17.67 -10.22
N LEU A 158 4.48 17.02 -10.92
CA LEU A 158 5.68 16.24 -10.51
C LEU A 158 6.85 16.85 -9.69
N ALA A 159 7.59 15.93 -9.04
CA ALA A 159 9.02 15.92 -8.67
C ALA A 159 9.50 14.43 -8.49
N PRO A 160 10.82 14.13 -8.37
CA PRO A 160 11.39 12.83 -8.75
C PRO A 160 11.25 11.68 -7.72
N TYR A 161 11.39 10.46 -8.25
CA TYR A 161 11.26 9.14 -7.62
C TYR A 161 12.54 8.67 -6.92
N GLU A 162 12.41 8.00 -5.77
CA GLU A 162 13.46 7.20 -5.11
C GLU A 162 12.94 6.06 -4.19
N SER A 163 13.70 4.95 -4.19
CA SER A 163 13.68 3.70 -3.38
C SER A 163 12.40 2.85 -3.24
N ASN A 164 12.56 1.51 -3.14
CA ASN A 164 11.49 0.50 -3.30
C ASN A 164 11.43 -0.51 -2.14
N GLN A 165 11.59 -0.08 -0.90
CA GLN A 165 11.74 -1.03 0.20
C GLN A 165 10.47 -1.20 1.04
N THR A 166 10.22 -2.44 1.39
CA THR A 166 9.23 -2.99 2.34
C THR A 166 9.54 -4.50 2.37
N THR A 167 9.03 -5.26 3.34
CA THR A 167 8.98 -6.72 3.23
C THR A 167 7.56 -7.22 3.42
N HIS A 168 7.23 -8.31 2.73
CA HIS A 168 5.96 -8.99 2.84
C HIS A 168 6.21 -10.47 3.11
N TYR A 169 5.39 -11.07 3.97
CA TYR A 169 5.34 -12.51 4.14
C TYR A 169 3.90 -13.00 4.35
N SER A 170 3.69 -14.26 4.00
CA SER A 170 2.40 -14.95 4.10
C SER A 170 2.59 -16.27 4.86
N VAL A 171 1.68 -16.56 5.78
CA VAL A 171 1.65 -17.82 6.56
C VAL A 171 0.27 -18.41 6.48
N VAL A 172 0.18 -19.71 6.18
CA VAL A 172 -1.06 -20.51 6.28
C VAL A 172 -0.74 -21.77 7.06
N ASP A 173 -1.52 -22.06 8.09
CA ASP A 173 -1.35 -23.27 8.89
C ASP A 173 -2.32 -24.39 8.50
N LYS A 174 -2.16 -25.55 9.14
CA LYS A 174 -2.97 -26.75 8.90
C LYS A 174 -4.45 -26.59 9.27
N ASP A 175 -4.79 -25.62 10.12
CA ASP A 175 -6.15 -25.41 10.62
C ASP A 175 -6.89 -24.37 9.74
N GLY A 176 -6.20 -23.78 8.77
CA GLY A 176 -6.74 -22.79 7.85
C GLY A 176 -6.58 -21.35 8.32
N ASN A 177 -5.83 -21.10 9.41
CA ASN A 177 -5.47 -19.74 9.78
C ASN A 177 -4.54 -19.17 8.70
N ALA A 178 -4.83 -17.96 8.26
CA ALA A 178 -4.07 -17.28 7.22
C ALA A 178 -3.67 -15.88 7.67
N VAL A 179 -2.38 -15.57 7.55
CA VAL A 179 -1.81 -14.29 7.98
C VAL A 179 -1.00 -13.70 6.83
N ALA A 180 -1.37 -12.49 6.42
CA ALA A 180 -0.62 -11.66 5.48
C ALA A 180 -0.03 -10.46 6.24
N VAL A 181 1.30 -10.32 6.26
CA VAL A 181 1.97 -9.20 6.94
C VAL A 181 2.85 -8.45 5.97
N THR A 182 2.68 -7.13 5.95
CA THR A 182 3.55 -6.21 5.24
C THR A 182 4.01 -5.15 6.23
N TYR A 183 5.33 -4.99 6.40
CA TYR A 183 5.90 -3.98 7.29
C TYR A 183 7.17 -3.37 6.69
N THR A 184 7.52 -2.17 7.14
CA THR A 184 8.61 -1.39 6.53
C THR A 184 9.26 -0.42 7.52
N LEU A 185 10.48 0.02 7.16
CA LEU A 185 11.14 1.20 7.73
C LEU A 185 10.99 2.45 6.84
N ASN A 186 10.16 2.37 5.81
CA ASN A 186 10.11 3.23 4.64
C ASN A 186 11.24 2.93 3.64
N THR A 187 12.37 3.64 3.67
CA THR A 187 13.51 3.37 2.77
C THR A 187 14.40 2.25 3.30
N THR A 188 15.40 1.81 2.51
CA THR A 188 16.40 0.82 2.96
C THR A 188 17.08 1.31 4.24
N PHE A 189 17.05 0.50 5.31
CA PHE A 189 17.54 0.86 6.64
C PHE A 189 16.87 2.10 7.29
N GLY A 190 15.74 2.57 6.74
CA GLY A 190 15.04 3.75 7.23
C GLY A 190 15.91 5.00 7.16
N THR A 191 16.10 5.65 8.31
CA THR A 191 17.03 6.78 8.48
C THR A 191 18.51 6.38 8.44
N GLY A 192 18.82 5.09 8.61
CA GLY A 192 20.19 4.61 8.86
C GLY A 192 20.67 4.82 10.30
N ILE A 193 19.84 5.41 11.18
CA ILE A 193 20.16 5.67 12.59
C ILE A 193 19.79 4.45 13.43
N VAL A 194 20.70 4.06 14.32
CA VAL A 194 20.45 3.07 15.37
C VAL A 194 20.14 3.79 16.68
N ALA A 195 19.08 3.39 17.38
CA ALA A 195 18.68 4.01 18.66
C ALA A 195 19.64 3.61 19.80
N GLY A 196 20.62 4.47 20.12
CA GLY A 196 21.64 4.18 21.13
C GLY A 196 22.32 2.82 20.91
N GLU A 197 22.45 2.04 21.99
CA GLU A 197 23.05 0.70 21.96
C GLU A 197 22.02 -0.42 21.74
N SER A 198 20.78 -0.09 21.38
CA SER A 198 19.69 -1.07 21.24
C SER A 198 19.88 -1.99 20.03
N GLY A 199 20.62 -1.53 19.00
CA GLY A 199 20.70 -2.22 17.72
C GLY A 199 19.43 -2.13 16.86
N ILE A 200 18.48 -1.27 17.23
CA ILE A 200 17.22 -1.05 16.51
C ILE A 200 17.37 0.12 15.55
N LEU A 201 17.11 -0.12 14.26
CA LEU A 201 17.08 0.92 13.24
C LEU A 201 15.80 1.74 13.32
N LEU A 202 15.92 3.04 13.10
CA LEU A 202 14.80 3.98 13.11
C LEU A 202 14.28 4.25 11.69
N ASN A 203 12.96 4.14 11.52
CA ASN A 203 12.28 4.39 10.24
C ASN A 203 12.30 5.90 9.89
N ASN A 204 12.05 6.21 8.62
CA ASN A 204 11.79 7.56 8.11
C ASN A 204 10.36 7.68 7.54
N GLN A 205 9.37 7.09 8.21
CA GLN A 205 7.99 7.03 7.70
C GLN A 205 7.30 8.40 7.58
N MET A 206 7.78 9.42 8.29
CA MET A 206 7.25 10.79 8.18
C MET A 206 7.34 11.37 6.76
N ASP A 207 8.23 10.82 5.91
CA ASP A 207 8.31 11.15 4.48
C ASP A 207 7.02 10.85 3.71
N ASP A 208 6.21 9.89 4.16
CA ASP A 208 4.96 9.54 3.48
C ASP A 208 3.88 10.63 3.61
N PHE A 209 4.06 11.63 4.47
CA PHE A 209 3.18 12.79 4.52
C PHE A 209 3.37 13.70 3.29
N SER A 210 2.30 14.39 2.90
CA SER A 210 2.40 15.53 1.99
C SER A 210 3.03 16.70 2.73
N ALA A 211 4.31 16.98 2.41
CA ALA A 211 5.01 18.16 2.93
C ALA A 211 4.39 19.46 2.40
N LYS A 212 3.82 19.41 1.19
CA LYS A 212 3.05 20.48 0.56
C LYS A 212 2.11 19.87 -0.48
N PRO A 213 0.83 20.32 -0.56
CA PRO A 213 -0.09 19.85 -1.58
C PRO A 213 0.49 19.96 -2.99
N GLY A 214 0.38 18.88 -3.76
CA GLY A 214 0.91 18.80 -5.12
C GLY A 214 2.39 18.48 -5.22
N VAL A 215 3.13 18.39 -4.10
CA VAL A 215 4.55 17.97 -4.08
C VAL A 215 4.62 16.48 -3.73
N PRO A 216 5.35 15.66 -4.51
CA PRO A 216 5.44 14.25 -4.22
C PRO A 216 6.39 13.92 -3.07
N ASN A 217 6.15 12.77 -2.44
CA ASN A 217 7.08 12.14 -1.50
C ASN A 217 8.20 11.37 -2.22
N VAL A 218 9.06 10.67 -1.47
CA VAL A 218 10.17 9.90 -2.05
C VAL A 218 9.70 8.88 -3.10
N TYR A 219 8.48 8.35 -3.00
CA TYR A 219 7.92 7.40 -3.95
C TYR A 219 7.29 8.03 -5.20
N GLY A 220 7.41 9.36 -5.38
CA GLY A 220 6.76 10.08 -6.48
C GLY A 220 5.25 10.23 -6.32
N LEU A 221 4.69 9.89 -5.15
CA LEU A 221 3.26 9.97 -4.88
C LEU A 221 2.90 11.40 -4.49
N VAL A 222 2.02 12.02 -5.27
CA VAL A 222 1.45 13.32 -4.95
C VAL A 222 0.32 13.13 -3.93
N GLY A 223 0.32 13.93 -2.87
CA GLY A 223 -0.73 13.94 -1.85
C GLY A 223 -1.32 15.35 -1.65
N GLY A 224 -2.62 15.42 -1.41
CA GLY A 224 -3.31 16.63 -0.99
C GLY A 224 -3.27 16.89 0.53
N ASP A 225 -4.03 17.89 0.96
CA ASP A 225 -4.16 18.30 2.38
C ASP A 225 -4.61 17.16 3.29
N ALA A 226 -5.34 16.18 2.74
CA ALA A 226 -5.80 14.99 3.46
C ALA A 226 -4.64 14.25 4.16
N ASN A 227 -3.45 14.26 3.55
CA ASN A 227 -2.24 13.63 4.06
C ASN A 227 -1.17 14.65 4.50
N ALA A 228 -1.55 15.87 4.87
CA ALA A 228 -0.61 16.84 5.45
C ALA A 228 -0.07 16.36 6.81
N VAL A 229 1.15 16.77 7.15
CA VAL A 229 1.82 16.49 8.44
C VAL A 229 0.97 17.01 9.61
N GLY A 230 0.80 16.19 10.64
CA GLY A 230 0.11 16.58 11.88
C GLY A 230 0.52 15.74 13.09
N PRO A 231 0.41 16.29 14.32
CA PRO A 231 0.75 15.56 15.53
C PRO A 231 -0.20 14.36 15.74
N ASN A 232 0.34 13.22 16.17
CA ASN A 232 -0.38 11.95 16.38
C ASN A 232 -1.07 11.37 15.12
N LYS A 233 -0.88 12.01 13.97
CA LYS A 233 -1.40 11.54 12.69
C LYS A 233 -0.47 10.46 12.13
N ARG A 234 -1.04 9.47 11.46
CA ARG A 234 -0.30 8.43 10.73
C ARG A 234 -0.10 8.82 9.26
N PRO A 235 1.13 8.73 8.73
CA PRO A 235 1.38 8.89 7.31
C PRO A 235 0.61 7.85 6.48
N LEU A 236 0.19 8.26 5.28
CA LEU A 236 -0.48 7.36 4.34
C LEU A 236 0.51 6.34 3.75
N SER A 237 0.21 5.04 3.89
CA SER A 237 1.01 3.97 3.30
C SER A 237 0.40 3.39 2.03
N SER A 238 1.17 2.63 1.25
CA SER A 238 0.67 1.82 0.12
C SER A 238 0.68 0.31 0.42
N MET A 239 1.10 -0.09 1.63
CA MET A 239 1.17 -1.51 2.04
C MET A 239 -0.21 -2.17 1.99
N SER A 240 -0.31 -3.30 1.28
CA SER A 240 -1.59 -3.95 0.98
C SER A 240 -1.56 -5.46 1.24
N PRO A 241 -1.34 -5.91 2.50
CA PRO A 241 -1.56 -7.31 2.84
C PRO A 241 -3.00 -7.68 2.45
N THR A 242 -3.14 -8.69 1.60
CA THR A 242 -4.40 -9.00 0.91
C THR A 242 -4.69 -10.49 0.98
N ILE A 243 -5.92 -10.82 1.35
CA ILE A 243 -6.43 -12.19 1.39
C ILE A 243 -7.64 -12.27 0.45
N VAL A 244 -7.65 -13.27 -0.42
CA VAL A 244 -8.79 -13.57 -1.29
C VAL A 244 -9.47 -14.84 -0.79
N VAL A 245 -10.80 -14.80 -0.74
CA VAL A 245 -11.67 -15.87 -0.32
C VAL A 245 -12.53 -16.31 -1.50
N LYS A 246 -12.71 -17.62 -1.65
CA LYS A 246 -13.58 -18.26 -2.64
C LYS A 246 -14.44 -19.30 -1.95
N ASP A 247 -15.74 -19.31 -2.21
CA ASP A 247 -16.68 -20.30 -1.64
C ASP A 247 -16.59 -20.39 -0.10
N GLY A 248 -16.38 -19.23 0.56
CA GLY A 248 -16.25 -19.12 2.01
C GLY A 248 -14.92 -19.62 2.60
N LYS A 249 -13.92 -19.95 1.76
CA LYS A 249 -12.60 -20.43 2.21
C LYS A 249 -11.47 -19.53 1.71
N THR A 250 -10.45 -19.36 2.54
CA THR A 250 -9.21 -18.69 2.13
C THR A 250 -8.62 -19.38 0.90
N TRP A 251 -8.32 -18.61 -0.13
CA TRP A 251 -7.88 -19.12 -1.43
C TRP A 251 -6.52 -18.56 -1.86
N LEU A 252 -6.26 -17.27 -1.64
CA LEU A 252 -4.97 -16.63 -1.92
C LEU A 252 -4.58 -15.73 -0.75
N VAL A 253 -3.33 -15.80 -0.32
CA VAL A 253 -2.73 -14.92 0.69
C VAL A 253 -1.53 -14.25 0.01
N THR A 254 -1.55 -12.93 -0.08
CA THR A 254 -0.56 -12.21 -0.87
C THR A 254 -0.33 -10.78 -0.36
N GLY A 255 0.69 -10.16 -0.94
CA GLY A 255 1.17 -8.83 -0.68
C GLY A 255 2.51 -8.66 -1.35
N SER A 256 3.00 -7.43 -1.38
CA SER A 256 4.29 -7.13 -1.98
C SER A 256 4.92 -5.93 -1.29
N PRO A 257 6.26 -5.82 -1.32
CA PRO A 257 6.92 -4.53 -1.18
C PRO A 257 6.86 -3.70 -2.48
N GLY A 258 7.34 -2.45 -2.43
CA GLY A 258 7.51 -1.62 -3.64
C GLY A 258 6.91 -0.21 -3.59
N GLY A 259 6.58 0.33 -2.41
CA GLY A 259 6.03 1.69 -2.28
C GLY A 259 4.72 1.86 -3.04
N SER A 260 4.64 2.86 -3.92
CA SER A 260 3.47 3.12 -4.77
C SER A 260 3.00 1.88 -5.55
N ARG A 261 3.92 1.05 -6.05
CA ARG A 261 3.63 -0.13 -6.90
C ARG A 261 3.05 -1.33 -6.17
N ILE A 262 2.97 -1.31 -4.84
CA ILE A 262 2.36 -2.41 -4.07
C ILE A 262 0.93 -2.65 -4.56
N ILE A 263 0.19 -1.58 -4.82
CA ILE A 263 -1.21 -1.64 -5.29
C ILE A 263 -1.30 -2.42 -6.60
N THR A 264 -0.55 -2.01 -7.64
CA THR A 264 -0.61 -2.67 -8.96
C THR A 264 0.04 -4.05 -8.96
N THR A 265 1.04 -4.30 -8.12
CA THR A 265 1.66 -5.64 -7.99
C THR A 265 0.68 -6.64 -7.38
N VAL A 266 0.00 -6.26 -6.31
CA VAL A 266 -1.02 -7.11 -5.67
C VAL A 266 -2.24 -7.26 -6.59
N LEU A 267 -2.66 -6.20 -7.27
CA LEU A 267 -3.71 -6.25 -8.27
C LEU A 267 -3.41 -7.30 -9.36
N GLN A 268 -2.21 -7.25 -9.96
CA GLN A 268 -1.81 -8.20 -11.00
C GLN A 268 -1.76 -9.63 -10.46
N MET A 269 -1.33 -9.86 -9.21
CA MET A 269 -1.43 -11.19 -8.59
C MET A 269 -2.87 -11.72 -8.55
N VAL A 270 -3.83 -10.86 -8.19
CA VAL A 270 -5.25 -11.21 -8.13
C VAL A 270 -5.81 -11.47 -9.53
N VAL A 271 -5.59 -10.57 -10.48
CA VAL A 271 -6.07 -10.69 -11.88
C VAL A 271 -5.46 -11.91 -12.57
N ASN A 272 -4.14 -12.11 -12.45
CA ASN A 272 -3.46 -13.25 -13.06
C ASN A 272 -4.01 -14.58 -12.57
N SER A 273 -4.31 -14.68 -11.28
CA SER A 273 -4.82 -15.91 -10.67
C SER A 273 -6.30 -16.14 -10.98
N ILE A 274 -7.13 -15.09 -11.01
CA ILE A 274 -8.59 -15.19 -11.20
C ILE A 274 -8.99 -15.19 -12.68
N ASP A 275 -8.54 -14.20 -13.44
CA ASP A 275 -8.97 -13.99 -14.83
C ASP A 275 -8.19 -14.86 -15.81
N TYR A 276 -6.87 -14.88 -15.66
CA TYR A 276 -5.99 -15.64 -16.55
C TYR A 276 -5.79 -17.10 -16.10
N GLY A 277 -6.29 -17.45 -14.91
CA GLY A 277 -6.25 -18.82 -14.39
C GLY A 277 -4.83 -19.34 -14.15
N MET A 278 -3.86 -18.45 -13.96
CA MET A 278 -2.48 -18.83 -13.68
C MET A 278 -2.38 -19.46 -12.29
N ASN A 279 -1.50 -20.46 -12.16
CA ASN A 279 -1.13 -20.92 -10.83
C ASN A 279 -0.30 -19.86 -10.09
N VAL A 280 -0.12 -20.00 -8.77
CA VAL A 280 0.52 -18.96 -7.95
C VAL A 280 1.96 -18.64 -8.38
N ALA A 281 2.71 -19.62 -8.88
CA ALA A 281 4.08 -19.43 -9.33
C ALA A 281 4.11 -18.73 -10.69
N GLU A 282 3.23 -19.10 -11.61
CA GLU A 282 3.05 -18.39 -12.90
C GLU A 282 2.65 -16.94 -12.67
N ALA A 283 1.63 -16.70 -11.83
CA ALA A 283 1.17 -15.36 -11.50
C ALA A 283 2.29 -14.50 -10.87
N THR A 284 3.15 -15.11 -10.06
CA THR A 284 4.30 -14.44 -9.42
C THR A 284 5.40 -14.10 -10.41
N ASN A 285 5.70 -14.99 -11.36
CA ASN A 285 6.78 -14.83 -12.35
C ASN A 285 6.33 -14.08 -13.62
N ALA A 286 5.03 -13.84 -13.77
CA ALA A 286 4.49 -13.02 -14.85
C ALA A 286 5.14 -11.62 -14.84
N PRO A 287 5.61 -11.10 -15.99
CA PRO A 287 6.06 -9.71 -16.11
C PRO A 287 4.99 -8.75 -15.58
N ARG A 288 5.42 -7.67 -14.92
CA ARG A 288 4.51 -6.67 -14.35
C ARG A 288 4.61 -5.33 -15.04
N PHE A 289 3.47 -4.64 -15.14
CA PHE A 289 3.41 -3.24 -15.54
C PHE A 289 2.76 -2.39 -14.44
N HIS A 290 2.83 -1.09 -14.60
CA HIS A 290 2.35 -0.14 -13.60
C HIS A 290 2.11 1.24 -14.20
N HIS A 291 0.96 1.83 -13.88
CA HIS A 291 0.65 3.22 -14.14
C HIS A 291 0.13 3.90 -12.86
N GLN A 292 0.86 4.91 -12.35
CA GLN A 292 0.46 5.67 -11.15
C GLN A 292 -0.09 7.06 -11.47
N TRP A 293 -0.51 7.26 -12.72
CA TRP A 293 -1.05 8.51 -13.27
C TRP A 293 -0.02 9.65 -13.37
N LEU A 294 0.73 9.94 -12.30
CA LEU A 294 1.89 10.82 -12.37
C LEU A 294 3.14 10.09 -11.85
N PRO A 295 4.24 10.05 -12.62
CA PRO A 295 4.38 10.52 -14.01
C PRO A 295 3.42 9.81 -14.99
N ASP A 296 3.07 10.50 -16.08
CA ASP A 296 2.18 9.99 -17.14
C ASP A 296 2.96 9.05 -18.06
N GLU A 297 3.33 7.90 -17.52
CA GLU A 297 4.11 6.87 -18.18
C GLU A 297 3.65 5.48 -17.76
N LEU A 298 3.68 4.54 -18.71
CA LEU A 298 3.48 3.13 -18.41
C LEU A 298 4.84 2.50 -18.12
N ARG A 299 5.07 2.14 -16.86
CA ARG A 299 6.27 1.41 -16.46
C ARG A 299 6.07 -0.07 -16.70
N VAL A 300 7.02 -0.71 -17.38
CA VAL A 300 6.98 -2.16 -17.69
C VAL A 300 8.26 -2.86 -17.25
N GLU A 301 8.13 -4.09 -16.78
CA GLU A 301 9.26 -5.01 -16.62
C GLU A 301 9.65 -5.66 -17.96
N LYS A 302 10.81 -6.34 -17.99
CA LYS A 302 11.23 -7.12 -19.15
C LYS A 302 10.29 -8.32 -19.33
N GLY A 303 9.86 -8.57 -20.57
CA GLY A 303 9.03 -9.75 -20.91
C GLY A 303 7.68 -9.44 -21.52
N PHE A 304 7.33 -8.16 -21.70
CA PHE A 304 6.28 -7.69 -22.60
C PHE A 304 6.81 -7.45 -24.01
#